data_AF-A0A9X3XGD2-F1
#
_entry.id   AF-A0A9X3XGD2-F1
#
_cell.length_a   1.000
_cell.length_b   1.000
_cell.length_c   1.000
_cell.angle_alpha   90.00
_cell.angle_beta   90.00
_cell.angle_gamma   90.00
#
_symmetry.space_group_name_H-M   'P 1'
#
loop_
_entity.id
_entity.type
_entity.pdbx_description
1 polymer ?
#
loop_
_entity_poly.entity_id
_entity_poly.type
_entity_poly.pdbx_seq_one_letter_code
_entity_poly.pdbx_strand_id
1 'polypeptide(L)'
;MKKYAFLTLLLAGCIADLSVGVPEPSEQCNPEGLDVLLDVFPTCDLGICGDMPEHQARGRCVDDNQLGAEQLELLAPCANTTAPSHCVPVELVVTDGLTKPPVCESIGGAEGRCMSLCVPQIHAKRDQLPQDVCEDGKLCAPCYDPFTGESSGACDASVCDAPVEPPVTFPTCCEGKGGGSCAPRTLIPDDKEEKLGEDSCGETPEDDVCVPTGFGDTNYVPPTCDAGIVLGEGRCLPTCIPLVSTIDIILSQKDCPEAFQVCVPCSLNGDYCN
;
A
#
# COMPACT_ATOMS: atom_id res chain seq x y z
N MET A 1 -18.79 21.99 -12.41
CA MET A 1 -19.10 21.44 -11.07
C MET A 1 -20.57 21.07 -11.01
N LYS A 2 -20.88 19.81 -11.31
CA LYS A 2 -22.16 19.15 -10.99
C LYS A 2 -21.75 17.78 -10.44
N LYS A 3 -21.87 17.62 -9.13
CA LYS A 3 -21.87 16.32 -8.46
C LYS A 3 -23.18 15.62 -8.85
N TYR A 4 -23.15 14.31 -9.01
CA TYR A 4 -24.33 13.53 -9.38
C TYR A 4 -25.48 13.79 -8.41
N ALA A 5 -26.55 14.38 -8.93
CA ALA A 5 -27.85 14.44 -8.30
C ALA A 5 -28.91 14.57 -9.39
N PHE A 6 -29.70 13.50 -9.50
CA PHE A 6 -31.09 13.45 -9.95
C PHE A 6 -31.47 13.85 -11.40
N LEU A 7 -31.99 12.82 -12.06
CA LEU A 7 -33.04 12.84 -13.07
C LEU A 7 -33.95 14.08 -12.95
N THR A 8 -33.71 15.09 -13.78
CA THR A 8 -34.61 16.23 -13.91
C THR A 8 -35.75 15.84 -14.83
N LEU A 9 -36.76 15.15 -14.29
CA LEU A 9 -38.04 14.98 -14.96
C LEU A 9 -38.82 16.30 -14.86
N LEU A 10 -38.92 17.02 -15.98
CA LEU A 10 -39.80 18.20 -16.10
C LEU A 10 -41.26 17.74 -16.16
N LEU A 11 -41.89 17.62 -14.99
CA LEU A 11 -43.36 17.61 -14.86
C LEU A 11 -43.78 18.86 -14.08
N ALA A 12 -44.42 19.78 -14.79
CA ALA A 12 -45.06 20.95 -14.20
C ALA A 12 -46.34 20.50 -13.46
N GLY A 13 -46.30 20.50 -12.13
CA GLY A 13 -47.49 20.36 -11.30
C GLY A 13 -47.23 19.62 -9.99
N CYS A 14 -47.49 20.31 -8.87
CA CYS A 14 -47.44 19.86 -7.46
C CYS A 14 -46.05 19.89 -6.80
N ILE A 15 -45.73 21.04 -6.18
CA ILE A 15 -44.64 21.19 -5.21
C ILE A 15 -45.17 20.65 -3.87
N ALA A 16 -45.07 19.34 -3.67
CA ALA A 16 -45.09 18.80 -2.31
C ALA A 16 -43.67 18.91 -1.74
N ASP A 17 -43.59 19.31 -0.49
CA ASP A 17 -42.36 19.54 0.28
C ASP A 17 -41.57 18.22 0.44
N LEU A 18 -40.77 17.87 -0.56
CA LEU A 18 -39.85 16.72 -0.55
C LEU A 18 -38.57 17.13 0.18
N SER A 19 -38.68 17.28 1.50
CA SER A 19 -37.51 17.16 2.36
C SER A 19 -37.12 15.68 2.41
N VAL A 20 -36.37 15.22 1.40
CA VAL A 20 -35.68 13.94 1.49
C VAL A 20 -34.67 14.11 2.62
N GLY A 21 -34.96 13.52 3.78
CA GLY A 21 -34.03 13.49 4.90
C GLY A 21 -32.71 12.93 4.39
N VAL A 22 -31.60 13.60 4.72
CA VAL A 22 -30.27 13.02 4.50
C VAL A 22 -30.24 11.71 5.28
N PRO A 23 -30.07 10.55 4.62
CA PRO A 23 -30.09 9.26 5.31
C PRO A 23 -29.00 9.24 6.38
N GLU A 24 -29.28 8.60 7.52
CA GLU A 24 -28.27 8.49 8.57
C GLU A 24 -27.05 7.72 8.04
N PRO A 25 -25.81 8.06 8.45
CA PRO A 25 -24.59 7.49 7.88
C PRO A 25 -24.55 5.95 7.85
N SER A 26 -25.19 5.28 8.81
CA SER A 26 -25.28 3.82 8.87
C SER A 26 -26.20 3.20 7.81
N GLU A 27 -27.20 3.92 7.29
CA GLU A 27 -28.05 3.44 6.20
C GLU A 27 -27.38 3.55 4.83
N GLN A 28 -26.37 4.43 4.70
CA GLN A 28 -25.63 4.63 3.45
C GLN A 28 -24.70 3.45 3.14
N CYS A 29 -24.33 2.68 4.14
CA CYS A 29 -23.31 1.62 4.08
C CYS A 29 -23.83 0.23 3.70
N ASN A 30 -25.09 0.16 3.31
CA ASN A 30 -25.69 -1.06 2.78
C ASN A 30 -26.64 -0.71 1.63
N PRO A 31 -26.13 -0.26 0.47
CA PRO A 31 -26.96 0.05 -0.67
C PRO A 31 -27.47 -1.26 -1.31
N GLU A 32 -28.55 -1.82 -0.76
CA GLU A 32 -29.27 -2.89 -1.45
C GLU A 32 -29.91 -2.33 -2.74
N GLY A 33 -29.57 -2.92 -3.88
CA GLY A 33 -30.32 -2.72 -5.13
C GLY A 33 -29.90 -1.53 -6.01
N LEU A 34 -28.64 -1.11 -5.99
CA LEU A 34 -28.12 -0.20 -7.02
C LEU A 34 -27.85 -0.96 -8.32
N ASP A 35 -28.78 -0.88 -9.28
CA ASP A 35 -28.58 -1.40 -10.63
C ASP A 35 -27.59 -0.51 -11.39
N VAL A 36 -26.29 -0.76 -11.23
CA VAL A 36 -25.24 -0.09 -12.02
C VAL A 36 -25.06 -0.83 -13.35
N LEU A 37 -25.29 -0.12 -14.45
CA LEU A 37 -24.99 -0.59 -15.81
C LEU A 37 -23.46 -0.62 -16.01
N LEU A 38 -22.81 -1.69 -15.58
CA LEU A 38 -21.37 -1.91 -15.73
C LEU A 38 -20.88 -1.87 -17.20
N ASP A 39 -21.78 -2.06 -18.16
CA ASP A 39 -21.50 -1.98 -19.61
C ASP A 39 -21.15 -0.56 -20.08
N VAL A 40 -21.45 0.47 -19.26
CA VAL A 40 -21.12 1.87 -19.56
C VAL A 40 -19.63 2.16 -19.34
N PHE A 41 -18.99 1.43 -18.43
CA PHE A 41 -17.60 1.65 -18.08
C PHE A 41 -16.71 0.62 -18.82
N PRO A 42 -15.70 1.06 -19.57
CA PRO A 42 -14.72 0.15 -20.16
C PRO A 42 -13.98 -0.66 -19.09
N THR A 43 -13.56 -1.87 -19.41
CA THR A 43 -12.68 -2.68 -18.56
C THR A 43 -11.29 -2.06 -18.46
N CYS A 44 -10.61 -2.24 -17.33
CA CYS A 44 -9.22 -1.83 -17.20
C CYS A 44 -8.30 -2.76 -18.01
N ASP A 45 -7.50 -2.19 -18.91
CA ASP A 45 -6.48 -2.92 -19.67
C ASP A 45 -5.10 -2.75 -19.02
N LEU A 46 -4.98 -3.08 -17.73
CA LEU A 46 -3.79 -2.74 -16.95
C LEU A 46 -2.89 -3.92 -16.58
N GLY A 47 -3.26 -5.18 -16.82
CA GLY A 47 -2.50 -6.35 -16.35
C GLY A 47 -2.44 -6.48 -14.81
N ILE A 48 -2.52 -5.37 -14.06
CA ILE A 48 -2.47 -5.32 -12.60
C ILE A 48 -3.66 -6.03 -11.95
N CYS A 49 -4.82 -5.99 -12.60
CA CYS A 49 -6.02 -6.70 -12.14
C CYS A 49 -5.90 -8.23 -12.27
N GLY A 50 -4.87 -8.71 -12.98
CA GLY A 50 -4.56 -10.11 -13.26
C GLY A 50 -4.45 -10.39 -14.77
N ASP A 51 -3.70 -11.44 -15.10
CA ASP A 51 -3.37 -11.79 -16.49
C ASP A 51 -4.47 -12.57 -17.23
N MET A 52 -5.48 -13.06 -16.51
CA MET A 52 -6.57 -13.82 -17.09
C MET A 52 -7.71 -12.90 -17.56
N PRO A 53 -8.41 -13.20 -18.66
CA PRO A 53 -9.52 -12.38 -19.15
C PRO A 53 -10.62 -12.13 -18.10
N GLU A 54 -10.88 -13.12 -17.24
CA GLU A 54 -11.82 -13.00 -16.12
C GLU A 54 -11.35 -12.04 -15.03
N HIS A 55 -10.03 -11.88 -14.86
CA HIS A 55 -9.42 -10.97 -13.91
C HIS A 55 -9.47 -9.52 -14.38
N GLN A 56 -9.37 -9.26 -15.68
CA GLN A 56 -9.50 -7.93 -16.27
C GLN A 56 -10.92 -7.34 -16.10
N ALA A 57 -11.92 -8.22 -15.91
CA ALA A 57 -13.29 -7.81 -15.60
C ALA A 57 -13.46 -7.32 -14.15
N ARG A 58 -12.42 -7.36 -13.30
CA ARG A 58 -12.49 -6.90 -11.89
C ARG A 58 -12.34 -5.38 -11.72
N GLY A 59 -11.97 -4.66 -12.77
CA GLY A 59 -11.85 -3.20 -12.75
C GLY A 59 -12.63 -2.52 -13.87
N ARG A 60 -12.99 -1.25 -13.66
CA ARG A 60 -13.65 -0.38 -14.64
C ARG A 60 -13.00 1.00 -14.67
N CYS A 61 -12.87 1.56 -15.87
CA CYS A 61 -12.35 2.91 -16.06
C CYS A 61 -13.46 3.93 -15.77
N VAL A 62 -13.26 4.70 -14.71
CA VAL A 62 -14.18 5.76 -14.25
C VAL A 62 -13.53 7.12 -14.51
N ASP A 63 -14.29 8.06 -15.08
CA ASP A 63 -13.78 9.39 -15.43
C ASP A 63 -13.33 10.15 -14.17
N ASP A 64 -12.21 10.86 -14.26
CA ASP A 64 -11.62 11.59 -13.13
C ASP A 64 -12.59 12.61 -12.53
N ASN A 65 -13.55 13.12 -13.31
CA ASN A 65 -14.57 14.05 -12.83
C ASN A 65 -15.56 13.43 -11.83
N GLN A 66 -15.58 12.10 -11.73
CA GLN A 66 -16.43 11.33 -10.82
C GLN A 66 -15.68 10.91 -9.56
N LEU A 67 -14.36 11.08 -9.53
CA LEU A 67 -13.49 10.63 -8.44
C LEU A 67 -13.01 11.81 -7.59
N GLY A 68 -12.82 11.55 -6.29
CA GLY A 68 -12.15 12.47 -5.38
C GLY A 68 -10.64 12.49 -5.59
N ALA A 69 -9.98 13.57 -5.18
CA ALA A 69 -8.53 13.72 -5.32
C ALA A 69 -7.75 12.56 -4.66
N GLU A 70 -8.18 12.16 -3.46
CA GLU A 70 -7.58 11.04 -2.71
C GLU A 70 -7.72 9.71 -3.45
N GLN A 71 -8.83 9.48 -4.15
CA GLN A 71 -9.02 8.27 -4.95
C GLN A 71 -8.11 8.27 -6.19
N LEU A 72 -7.90 9.43 -6.82
CA LEU A 72 -7.01 9.55 -7.98
C LEU A 72 -5.56 9.20 -7.60
N GLU A 73 -5.12 9.51 -6.38
CA GLU A 73 -3.77 9.17 -5.90
C GLU A 73 -3.57 7.66 -5.65
N LEU A 74 -4.64 6.93 -5.38
CA LEU A 74 -4.60 5.51 -5.02
C LEU A 74 -4.86 4.56 -6.19
N LEU A 75 -5.42 5.04 -7.29
CA LEU A 75 -5.83 4.21 -8.42
C LEU A 75 -4.86 4.33 -9.59
N ALA A 76 -4.77 3.30 -10.43
CA ALA A 76 -3.98 3.39 -11.66
C ALA A 76 -4.76 4.13 -12.76
N PRO A 77 -4.08 4.95 -13.57
CA PRO A 77 -4.71 5.56 -14.73
C PRO A 77 -5.07 4.50 -15.76
N CYS A 78 -6.23 4.64 -16.40
CA CYS A 78 -6.61 3.78 -17.51
C CYS A 78 -5.89 4.18 -18.80
N ALA A 79 -5.39 3.18 -19.53
CA ALA A 79 -4.92 3.37 -20.89
C ALA A 79 -6.11 3.41 -21.87
N ASN A 80 -5.92 4.06 -23.02
CA ASN A 80 -6.81 3.98 -24.18
C ASN A 80 -8.24 4.55 -23.99
N THR A 81 -8.42 5.52 -23.09
CA THR A 81 -9.69 6.23 -22.91
C THR A 81 -9.69 7.58 -23.61
N THR A 82 -10.88 8.08 -23.98
CA THR A 82 -11.05 9.38 -24.65
C THR A 82 -10.95 10.57 -23.68
N ALA A 83 -11.10 10.32 -22.38
CA ALA A 83 -10.94 11.27 -21.29
C ALA A 83 -10.05 10.67 -20.18
N PRO A 84 -9.38 11.50 -19.36
CA PRO A 84 -8.68 11.03 -18.16
C PRO A 84 -9.61 10.19 -17.28
N SER A 85 -9.16 9.00 -16.92
CA SER A 85 -9.92 8.06 -16.11
C SER A 85 -8.98 7.15 -15.33
N HIS A 86 -9.47 6.61 -14.22
CA HIS A 86 -8.73 5.69 -13.37
C HIS A 86 -9.46 4.35 -13.23
N CYS A 87 -8.68 3.30 -13.03
CA CYS A 87 -9.18 1.94 -12.86
C CYS A 87 -9.72 1.76 -11.45
N VAL A 88 -11.04 1.66 -11.32
CA VAL A 88 -11.73 1.42 -10.07
C VAL A 88 -12.16 -0.06 -9.99
N PRO A 89 -11.90 -0.76 -8.87
CA PRO A 89 -12.47 -2.08 -8.62
C PRO A 89 -13.99 -2.10 -8.82
N VAL A 90 -14.52 -3.10 -9.53
CA VAL A 90 -15.96 -3.19 -9.85
C VAL A 90 -16.84 -3.07 -8.61
N GLU A 91 -16.44 -3.67 -7.49
CA GLU A 91 -17.18 -3.58 -6.24
C GLU A 91 -17.38 -2.14 -5.79
N LEU A 92 -16.34 -1.31 -5.84
CA LEU A 92 -16.44 0.10 -5.49
C LEU A 92 -17.30 0.89 -6.49
N VAL A 93 -17.33 0.49 -7.77
CA VAL A 93 -18.21 1.10 -8.78
C VAL A 93 -19.67 0.77 -8.51
N VAL A 94 -19.99 -0.49 -8.16
CA VAL A 94 -21.39 -0.90 -7.94
C VAL A 94 -21.95 -0.39 -6.61
N THR A 95 -21.11 -0.16 -5.61
CA THR A 95 -21.53 0.36 -4.30
C THR A 95 -21.29 1.85 -4.13
N ASP A 96 -20.81 2.56 -5.16
CA ASP A 96 -20.43 3.98 -5.08
C ASP A 96 -19.42 4.26 -3.94
N GLY A 97 -18.52 3.32 -3.69
CA GLY A 97 -17.55 3.38 -2.58
C GLY A 97 -18.15 3.17 -1.18
N LEU A 98 -19.46 2.90 -1.07
CA LEU A 98 -20.18 2.70 0.20
C LEU A 98 -20.30 1.22 0.59
N THR A 99 -19.24 0.45 0.36
CA THR A 99 -19.15 -0.95 0.81
C THR A 99 -18.17 -1.04 1.96
N LYS A 100 -18.44 -1.94 2.90
CA LYS A 100 -17.48 -2.38 3.90
C LYS A 100 -16.79 -3.64 3.37
N PRO A 101 -15.49 -3.58 2.98
CA PRO A 101 -14.78 -4.78 2.55
C PRO A 101 -14.79 -5.84 3.67
N PRO A 102 -14.76 -7.14 3.32
CA PRO A 102 -14.63 -8.19 4.32
C PRO A 102 -13.38 -7.99 5.20
N VAL A 103 -13.56 -8.21 6.50
CA VAL A 103 -12.47 -8.25 7.49
C VAL A 103 -11.67 -9.54 7.27
N CYS A 104 -10.35 -9.43 7.35
CA CYS A 104 -9.42 -10.55 7.21
C CYS A 104 -8.22 -10.35 8.16
N GLU A 105 -7.45 -11.41 8.37
CA GLU A 105 -6.19 -11.38 9.11
C GLU A 105 -5.01 -11.19 8.14
N SER A 106 -4.26 -10.11 8.32
CA SER A 106 -3.12 -9.74 7.48
C SER A 106 -1.79 -10.14 8.13
N ILE A 107 -0.69 -9.60 7.60
CA ILE A 107 0.68 -9.83 8.06
C ILE A 107 0.83 -9.54 9.56
N GLY A 108 1.52 -10.43 10.27
CA GLY A 108 1.74 -10.31 11.72
C GLY A 108 0.47 -10.50 12.57
N GLY A 109 -0.61 -11.05 12.00
CA GLY A 109 -1.90 -11.20 12.70
C GLY A 109 -2.67 -9.89 12.83
N ALA A 110 -2.33 -8.87 12.02
CA ALA A 110 -2.99 -7.57 12.06
C ALA A 110 -4.37 -7.61 11.39
N GLU A 111 -5.34 -6.85 11.92
CA GLU A 111 -6.60 -6.59 11.23
C GLU A 111 -6.35 -6.03 9.82
N GLY A 112 -7.07 -6.55 8.83
CA GLY A 112 -7.02 -6.07 7.46
C GLY A 112 -8.38 -6.06 6.76
N ARG A 113 -8.33 -5.65 5.48
CA ARG A 113 -9.45 -5.67 4.54
C ARG A 113 -9.09 -6.37 3.25
N CYS A 114 -10.05 -7.08 2.69
CA CYS A 114 -9.91 -7.70 1.38
C CYS A 114 -9.91 -6.64 0.28
N MET A 115 -8.72 -6.28 -0.17
CA MET A 115 -8.52 -5.25 -1.18
C MET A 115 -8.21 -5.87 -2.54
N SER A 116 -8.74 -5.26 -3.60
CA SER A 116 -8.57 -5.75 -4.96
C SER A 116 -7.12 -5.61 -5.44
N LEU A 117 -6.61 -6.64 -6.14
CA LEU A 117 -5.35 -6.57 -6.88
C LEU A 117 -5.33 -5.46 -7.95
N CYS A 118 -6.49 -4.94 -8.35
CA CYS A 118 -6.54 -3.77 -9.24
C CYS A 118 -5.99 -2.49 -8.59
N VAL A 119 -5.88 -2.43 -7.26
CA VAL A 119 -5.28 -1.30 -6.55
C VAL A 119 -3.75 -1.44 -6.65
N PRO A 120 -3.03 -0.46 -7.23
CA PRO A 120 -1.59 -0.55 -7.48
C PRO A 120 -0.75 -0.92 -6.27
N GLN A 121 -1.06 -0.36 -5.10
CA GLN A 121 -0.33 -0.64 -3.87
C GLN A 121 -0.51 -2.09 -3.40
N ILE A 122 -1.70 -2.67 -3.63
CA ILE A 122 -1.99 -4.07 -3.32
C ILE A 122 -1.28 -4.99 -4.33
N HIS A 123 -1.31 -4.63 -5.61
CA HIS A 123 -0.59 -5.35 -6.65
C HIS A 123 0.92 -5.39 -6.40
N ALA A 124 1.51 -4.25 -6.03
CA ALA A 124 2.94 -4.13 -5.74
C ALA A 124 3.38 -5.02 -4.57
N LYS A 125 2.47 -5.28 -3.61
CA LYS A 125 2.70 -6.14 -2.44
C LYS A 125 2.07 -7.54 -2.60
N ARG A 126 1.73 -7.97 -3.83
CA ARG A 126 0.95 -9.21 -4.04
C ARG A 126 1.61 -10.48 -3.48
N ASP A 127 2.94 -10.50 -3.45
CA ASP A 127 3.74 -11.63 -3.00
C ASP A 127 3.99 -11.56 -1.46
N GLN A 128 3.64 -10.43 -0.82
CA GLN A 128 3.84 -10.16 0.61
C GLN A 128 2.52 -10.19 1.40
N LEU A 129 1.39 -9.92 0.76
CA LEU A 129 0.09 -9.88 1.43
C LEU A 129 -0.59 -11.27 1.38
N PRO A 130 -1.12 -11.76 2.50
CA PRO A 130 -1.85 -13.03 2.51
C PRO A 130 -3.23 -12.87 1.83
N GLN A 131 -3.78 -13.98 1.35
CA GLN A 131 -5.17 -14.02 0.87
C GLN A 131 -6.18 -14.13 2.04
N ASP A 132 -5.89 -14.93 3.06
CA ASP A 132 -6.81 -15.23 4.18
C ASP A 132 -8.23 -15.61 3.70
N VAL A 133 -9.29 -14.95 4.19
CA VAL A 133 -10.68 -15.19 3.79
C VAL A 133 -11.07 -14.48 2.50
N CYS A 134 -10.15 -13.76 1.87
CA CYS A 134 -10.42 -12.96 0.69
C CYS A 134 -10.64 -13.82 -0.55
N GLU A 135 -11.62 -13.43 -1.36
CA GLU A 135 -11.90 -14.06 -2.64
C GLU A 135 -10.72 -13.95 -3.61
N ASP A 136 -10.69 -14.82 -4.62
CA ASP A 136 -9.68 -14.78 -5.67
C ASP A 136 -9.61 -13.40 -6.33
N GLY A 137 -8.39 -12.86 -6.43
CA GLY A 137 -8.16 -11.52 -6.95
C GLY A 137 -8.15 -10.41 -5.91
N LYS A 138 -8.31 -10.75 -4.63
CA LYS A 138 -8.15 -9.84 -3.50
C LYS A 138 -7.09 -10.38 -2.55
N LEU A 139 -6.42 -9.47 -1.85
CA LEU A 139 -5.47 -9.79 -0.80
C LEU A 139 -5.83 -9.01 0.45
N CYS A 140 -5.45 -9.57 1.60
CA CYS A 140 -5.70 -8.97 2.89
C CYS A 140 -4.67 -7.87 3.17
N ALA A 141 -5.05 -6.63 2.92
CA ALA A 141 -4.23 -5.46 3.22
C ALA A 141 -4.42 -5.07 4.70
N PRO A 142 -3.36 -4.88 5.49
CA PRO A 142 -3.49 -4.54 6.90
C PRO A 142 -4.05 -3.13 7.05
N CYS A 143 -4.83 -2.84 8.10
CA CYS A 143 -5.32 -1.47 8.38
C CYS A 143 -4.18 -0.47 8.62
N TYR A 144 -3.07 -0.95 9.18
CA TYR A 144 -1.90 -0.16 9.52
C TYR A 144 -0.65 -0.80 8.92
N ASP A 145 0.33 0.01 8.54
CA ASP A 145 1.64 -0.49 8.13
C ASP A 145 2.37 -1.09 9.34
N PRO A 146 2.81 -2.36 9.29
CA PRO A 146 3.43 -3.01 10.46
C PRO A 146 4.84 -2.50 10.78
N PHE A 147 5.48 -1.74 9.88
CA PHE A 147 6.78 -1.11 10.15
C PHE A 147 6.64 0.23 10.88
N THR A 148 5.58 1.01 10.58
CA THR A 148 5.42 2.37 11.12
C THR A 148 4.26 2.54 12.08
N GLY A 149 3.26 1.65 12.02
CA GLY A 149 1.98 1.78 12.72
C GLY A 149 1.04 2.83 12.14
N GLU A 150 1.39 3.46 11.02
CA GLU A 150 0.56 4.47 10.33
C GLU A 150 -0.57 3.80 9.54
N SER A 151 -1.67 4.52 9.28
CA SER A 151 -2.77 3.97 8.47
C SER A 151 -2.28 3.63 7.06
N SER A 152 -2.63 2.44 6.58
CA SER A 152 -2.38 2.04 5.19
C SER A 152 -3.48 2.55 4.25
N GLY A 153 -4.58 3.07 4.80
CA GLY A 153 -5.81 3.38 4.07
C GLY A 153 -6.71 2.18 3.78
N ALA A 154 -6.31 0.94 4.07
CA ALA A 154 -7.13 -0.24 3.75
C ALA A 154 -8.49 -0.24 4.47
N CYS A 155 -8.52 0.20 5.72
CA CYS A 155 -9.71 0.22 6.56
C CYS A 155 -10.42 1.60 6.56
N ASP A 156 -9.83 2.58 5.88
CA ASP A 156 -10.36 3.93 5.68
C ASP A 156 -10.79 4.16 4.21
N ALA A 157 -10.70 3.12 3.36
CA ALA A 157 -11.03 3.18 1.94
C ALA A 157 -12.52 3.46 1.67
N SER A 158 -13.37 3.26 2.69
CA SER A 158 -14.78 3.62 2.68
C SER A 158 -15.15 4.33 3.97
N VAL A 159 -16.05 5.32 3.88
CA VAL A 159 -16.66 5.97 5.05
C VAL A 159 -17.49 5.01 5.92
N CYS A 160 -17.75 3.82 5.40
CA CYS A 160 -18.53 2.76 6.02
C CYS A 160 -17.71 1.79 6.86
N ASP A 161 -16.41 2.07 6.98
CA ASP A 161 -15.49 1.19 7.66
C ASP A 161 -14.52 1.98 8.52
N ALA A 162 -13.95 1.28 9.48
CA ALA A 162 -12.87 1.78 10.33
C ALA A 162 -12.17 0.56 10.98
N PRO A 163 -10.88 0.68 11.31
CA PRO A 163 -10.19 -0.29 12.14
C PRO A 163 -10.90 -0.47 13.49
N VAL A 164 -11.00 -1.72 13.94
CA VAL A 164 -11.53 -2.10 15.26
C VAL A 164 -10.39 -2.42 16.23
N GLU A 165 -9.30 -2.97 15.71
CA GLU A 165 -8.10 -3.35 16.43
C GLU A 165 -7.04 -2.23 16.36
N PRO A 166 -6.21 -2.09 17.41
CA PRO A 166 -5.08 -1.15 17.38
C PRO A 166 -4.01 -1.59 16.36
N PRO A 167 -3.11 -0.68 15.93
CA PRO A 167 -1.98 -1.04 15.09
C PRO A 167 -1.13 -2.15 15.73
N VAL A 168 -0.83 -3.18 14.93
CA VAL A 168 0.16 -4.22 15.26
C VAL A 168 1.43 -3.89 14.51
N THR A 169 2.50 -3.59 15.24
CA THR A 169 3.82 -3.29 14.66
C THR A 169 4.79 -4.43 14.92
N PHE A 170 5.73 -4.61 14.02
CA PHE A 170 6.82 -5.56 14.20
C PHE A 170 7.69 -5.20 15.43
N PRO A 171 8.22 -6.21 16.13
CA PRO A 171 9.18 -5.98 17.21
C PRO A 171 10.38 -5.16 16.74
N THR A 172 10.91 -4.32 17.59
CA THR A 172 12.10 -3.52 17.26
C THR A 172 13.36 -4.37 17.34
N CYS A 173 14.33 -4.07 16.48
CA CYS A 173 15.66 -4.65 16.49
C CYS A 173 16.73 -3.57 16.29
N CYS A 174 18.01 -3.96 16.37
CA CYS A 174 19.14 -3.04 16.14
C CYS A 174 19.13 -1.76 16.99
N GLU A 175 18.71 -1.83 18.26
CA GLU A 175 18.82 -0.71 19.20
C GLU A 175 20.28 -0.22 19.28
N GLY A 176 20.46 1.10 19.13
CA GLY A 176 21.77 1.74 19.11
C GLY A 176 22.56 1.59 17.80
N LYS A 177 22.05 0.85 16.80
CA LYS A 177 22.68 0.65 15.48
C LYS A 177 21.86 1.20 14.32
N GLY A 178 20.95 2.14 14.61
CA GLY A 178 20.04 2.76 13.65
C GLY A 178 18.60 2.24 13.67
N GLY A 179 18.32 1.27 14.54
CA GLY A 179 16.99 0.69 14.67
C GLY A 179 16.58 -0.14 13.46
N GLY A 180 15.58 -0.97 13.69
CA GLY A 180 14.94 -1.78 12.67
C GLY A 180 13.68 -2.42 13.21
N SER A 181 13.00 -3.15 12.32
CA SER A 181 11.81 -3.94 12.61
C SER A 181 12.06 -5.40 12.24
N CYS A 182 11.64 -6.31 13.11
CA CYS A 182 11.69 -7.75 12.87
C CYS A 182 10.53 -8.16 11.99
N ALA A 183 10.79 -8.29 10.69
CA ALA A 183 9.80 -8.71 9.72
C ALA A 183 9.99 -10.20 9.40
N PRO A 184 8.89 -10.96 9.21
CA PRO A 184 8.97 -12.33 8.70
C PRO A 184 9.70 -12.38 7.36
N ARG A 185 10.57 -13.38 7.16
CA ARG A 185 11.31 -13.61 5.90
C ARG A 185 10.41 -13.63 4.68
N THR A 186 9.20 -14.14 4.82
CA THR A 186 8.21 -14.21 3.73
C THR A 186 7.80 -12.83 3.18
N LEU A 187 8.07 -11.75 3.91
CA LEU A 187 7.81 -10.38 3.45
C LEU A 187 9.02 -9.74 2.77
N ILE A 188 10.19 -10.38 2.89
CA ILE A 188 11.44 -9.89 2.35
C ILE A 188 11.67 -10.55 0.99
N PRO A 189 11.88 -9.77 -0.08
CA PRO A 189 12.30 -10.35 -1.35
C PRO A 189 13.60 -11.16 -1.20
N ASP A 190 13.67 -12.34 -1.82
CA ASP A 190 14.82 -13.25 -1.72
C ASP A 190 16.18 -12.56 -1.99
N ASP A 191 16.22 -11.56 -2.87
CA ASP A 191 17.45 -10.81 -3.22
C ASP A 191 17.94 -9.86 -2.11
N LYS A 192 17.08 -9.59 -1.11
CA LYS A 192 17.38 -8.73 0.04
C LYS A 192 17.69 -9.55 1.29
N GLU A 193 17.16 -10.76 1.41
CA GLU A 193 17.29 -11.59 2.61
C GLU A 193 18.77 -11.82 3.00
N GLU A 194 19.62 -12.18 2.03
CA GLU A 194 21.06 -12.43 2.25
C GLU A 194 21.84 -11.21 2.78
N LYS A 195 21.25 -10.01 2.67
CA LYS A 195 21.89 -8.74 3.07
C LYS A 195 21.46 -8.29 4.45
N LEU A 196 20.45 -8.93 5.05
CA LEU A 196 19.90 -8.57 6.34
C LEU A 196 20.45 -9.49 7.43
N GLY A 197 20.48 -8.99 8.66
CA GLY A 197 21.01 -9.72 9.82
C GLY A 197 19.93 -10.41 10.61
N GLU A 198 20.18 -11.66 10.99
CA GLU A 198 19.32 -12.46 11.88
C GLU A 198 19.48 -12.04 13.36
N ASP A 199 20.63 -11.47 13.68
CA ASP A 199 21.21 -11.45 15.03
C ASP A 199 20.48 -10.59 16.09
N SER A 200 19.36 -9.95 15.75
CA SER A 200 18.71 -8.98 16.66
C SER A 200 17.20 -9.10 16.83
N CYS A 201 16.58 -10.17 16.31
CA CYS A 201 15.13 -10.38 16.38
C CYS A 201 14.61 -11.31 17.51
N GLY A 202 15.36 -11.43 18.62
CA GLY A 202 14.86 -12.09 19.84
C GLY A 202 14.72 -13.61 19.72
N GLU A 203 13.71 -14.18 20.39
CA GLU A 203 13.48 -15.64 20.54
C GLU A 203 12.75 -16.31 19.36
N THR A 204 12.37 -15.56 18.33
CA THR A 204 11.83 -16.07 17.04
C THR A 204 12.82 -15.91 15.86
N PRO A 205 14.14 -16.14 16.02
CA PRO A 205 15.14 -15.73 15.03
C PRO A 205 15.17 -16.60 13.76
N GLU A 206 14.50 -17.75 13.76
CA GLU A 206 14.55 -18.67 12.61
C GLU A 206 13.74 -18.10 11.42
N ASP A 207 12.65 -17.37 11.71
CA ASP A 207 11.71 -16.90 10.68
C ASP A 207 11.70 -15.38 10.49
N ASP A 208 12.26 -14.60 11.44
CA ASP A 208 12.27 -13.14 11.39
C ASP A 208 13.66 -12.59 11.06
N VAL A 209 13.67 -11.50 10.28
CA VAL A 209 14.88 -10.80 9.85
C VAL A 209 14.78 -9.33 10.23
N CYS A 210 15.88 -8.77 10.73
CA CYS A 210 15.91 -7.36 11.11
C CYS A 210 16.01 -6.47 9.86
N VAL A 211 14.92 -5.78 9.55
CA VAL A 211 14.84 -4.77 8.47
C VAL A 211 15.20 -3.41 9.06
N PRO A 212 16.30 -2.77 8.62
CA PRO A 212 16.68 -1.47 9.14
C PRO A 212 15.62 -0.40 8.89
N THR A 213 15.57 0.61 9.76
CA THR A 213 14.62 1.73 9.63
C THR A 213 14.63 2.34 8.22
N GLY A 214 13.45 2.49 7.62
CA GLY A 214 13.25 3.02 6.27
C GLY A 214 13.25 1.95 5.17
N PHE A 215 13.86 0.78 5.36
CA PHE A 215 14.00 -0.23 4.30
C PHE A 215 12.70 -1.01 4.04
N GLY A 216 11.69 -0.86 4.90
CA GLY A 216 10.34 -1.35 4.64
C GLY A 216 9.55 -0.51 3.61
N ASP A 217 10.01 0.73 3.32
CA ASP A 217 9.43 1.58 2.30
C ASP A 217 10.17 1.38 0.97
N THR A 218 9.43 0.98 -0.06
CA THR A 218 9.95 0.78 -1.43
C THR A 218 10.49 2.06 -2.06
N ASN A 219 10.13 3.23 -1.54
CA ASN A 219 10.60 4.54 -2.01
C ASN A 219 11.76 5.09 -1.18
N TYR A 220 12.20 4.37 -0.15
CA TYR A 220 13.30 4.82 0.69
C TYR A 220 14.62 4.79 -0.08
N VAL A 221 15.23 5.97 -0.24
CA VAL A 221 16.57 6.14 -0.80
C VAL A 221 17.50 6.60 0.33
N PRO A 222 18.50 5.80 0.72
CA PRO A 222 19.44 6.22 1.76
C PRO A 222 20.19 7.51 1.36
N PRO A 223 20.55 8.39 2.32
CA PRO A 223 21.33 9.59 2.02
C PRO A 223 22.63 9.28 1.27
N THR A 224 23.04 10.19 0.39
CA THR A 224 24.29 10.06 -0.35
C THR A 224 25.49 10.48 0.51
N CYS A 225 26.67 9.92 0.25
CA CYS A 225 27.92 10.28 0.92
C CYS A 225 29.13 10.17 -0.02
N ASP A 226 30.25 10.80 0.33
CA ASP A 226 31.53 10.69 -0.39
C ASP A 226 32.40 9.60 0.25
N ALA A 227 32.48 8.43 -0.39
CA ALA A 227 33.34 7.33 0.03
C ALA A 227 34.83 7.58 -0.30
N GLY A 228 35.17 8.76 -0.81
CA GLY A 228 36.52 9.24 -1.07
C GLY A 228 36.91 9.14 -2.54
N ILE A 229 38.05 9.76 -2.87
CA ILE A 229 38.53 9.96 -4.27
C ILE A 229 38.63 8.65 -5.07
N VAL A 230 38.92 7.52 -4.40
CA VAL A 230 39.09 6.21 -5.06
C VAL A 230 37.78 5.44 -5.18
N LEU A 231 36.88 5.57 -4.20
CA LEU A 231 35.66 4.75 -4.12
C LEU A 231 34.41 5.48 -4.63
N GLY A 232 34.47 6.80 -4.78
CA GLY A 232 33.43 7.63 -5.38
C GLY A 232 32.23 7.86 -4.45
N GLU A 233 31.04 7.93 -5.03
CA GLU A 233 29.78 8.10 -4.31
C GLU A 233 29.40 6.83 -3.53
N GLY A 234 28.78 7.04 -2.37
CA GLY A 234 28.23 5.99 -1.54
C GLY A 234 26.83 6.32 -1.01
N ARG A 235 26.36 5.43 -0.13
CA ARG A 235 25.10 5.55 0.60
C ARG A 235 25.33 5.37 2.09
N CYS A 236 24.65 6.17 2.90
CA CYS A 236 24.68 6.07 4.35
C CYS A 236 23.79 4.93 4.82
N LEU A 237 24.40 3.82 5.22
CA LEU A 237 23.68 2.64 5.69
C LEU A 237 23.88 2.46 7.20
N PRO A 238 22.85 1.99 7.93
CA PRO A 238 22.98 1.72 9.35
C PRO A 238 23.92 0.54 9.61
N THR A 239 24.69 0.63 10.70
CA THR A 239 25.57 -0.44 11.22
C THR A 239 24.82 -1.71 11.65
N CYS A 240 23.47 -1.66 11.65
CA CYS A 240 22.58 -2.80 11.77
C CYS A 240 22.78 -3.84 10.66
N ILE A 241 23.18 -3.43 9.45
CA ILE A 241 23.37 -4.33 8.32
C ILE A 241 24.68 -5.13 8.52
N PRO A 242 24.67 -6.48 8.47
CA PRO A 242 25.87 -7.30 8.70
C PRO A 242 27.05 -6.93 7.80
N LEU A 243 26.78 -6.61 6.54
CA LEU A 243 27.78 -6.12 5.58
C LEU A 243 28.51 -4.86 6.08
N VAL A 244 27.79 -3.94 6.72
CA VAL A 244 28.37 -2.70 7.27
C VAL A 244 29.23 -3.03 8.50
N SER A 245 28.71 -3.88 9.39
CA SER A 245 29.41 -4.24 10.64
C SER A 245 30.76 -4.94 10.42
N THR A 246 30.94 -5.62 9.29
CA THR A 246 32.17 -6.37 8.98
C THR A 246 33.25 -5.50 8.30
N ILE A 247 32.86 -4.40 7.65
CA ILE A 247 33.76 -3.52 6.88
C ILE A 247 34.07 -2.22 7.67
N ASP A 248 33.56 -2.08 8.90
CA ASP A 248 33.71 -0.92 9.79
C ASP A 248 35.17 -0.47 10.03
N ILE A 249 36.15 -1.34 9.73
CA ILE A 249 37.59 -1.04 9.86
C ILE A 249 38.10 -0.11 8.72
N ILE A 250 37.39 -0.04 7.58
CA ILE A 250 37.87 0.66 6.36
C ILE A 250 36.98 1.86 6.00
N LEU A 251 35.69 1.80 6.33
CA LEU A 251 34.73 2.82 5.91
C LEU A 251 34.71 4.02 6.85
N SER A 252 34.48 5.20 6.29
CA SER A 252 34.38 6.44 7.06
C SER A 252 32.93 6.78 7.34
N GLN A 253 32.65 7.33 8.53
CA GLN A 253 31.38 8.00 8.84
C GLN A 253 31.23 9.35 8.11
N LYS A 254 32.24 9.77 7.35
CA LYS A 254 32.27 11.07 6.68
C LYS A 254 31.00 11.26 5.84
N ASP A 255 30.36 12.40 6.05
CA ASP A 255 29.17 12.87 5.34
C ASP A 255 27.84 12.15 5.66
N CYS A 256 27.83 11.16 6.54
CA CYS A 256 26.58 10.56 7.01
C CYS A 256 25.96 11.34 8.18
N PRO A 257 24.64 11.63 8.13
CA PRO A 257 23.99 12.49 9.12
C PRO A 257 23.90 11.85 10.50
N GLU A 258 23.82 10.51 10.56
CA GLU A 258 23.58 9.78 11.80
C GLU A 258 24.83 9.04 12.29
N ALA A 259 25.05 9.05 13.61
CA ALA A 259 26.24 8.45 14.23
C ALA A 259 26.32 6.91 14.09
N PHE A 260 25.20 6.25 13.80
CA PHE A 260 25.11 4.81 13.57
C PHE A 260 25.21 4.44 12.08
N GLN A 261 25.37 5.42 11.19
CA GLN A 261 25.52 5.20 9.76
C GLN A 261 26.99 5.20 9.35
N VAL A 262 27.28 4.44 8.30
CA VAL A 262 28.59 4.35 7.66
C VAL A 262 28.42 4.56 6.16
N CYS A 263 29.35 5.30 5.55
CA CYS A 263 29.32 5.51 4.11
C CYS A 263 29.77 4.24 3.38
N VAL A 264 28.83 3.56 2.72
CA VAL A 264 29.11 2.36 1.92
C VAL A 264 29.22 2.75 0.45
N PRO A 265 30.37 2.52 -0.21
CA PRO A 265 30.55 2.91 -1.60
C PRO A 265 29.64 2.11 -2.53
N CYS A 266 29.17 2.76 -3.60
CA CYS A 266 28.26 2.14 -4.56
C CYS A 266 28.84 0.91 -5.28
N SER A 267 30.16 0.80 -5.36
CA SER A 267 30.85 -0.37 -5.90
C SER A 267 30.65 -1.66 -5.08
N LEU A 268 30.26 -1.52 -3.80
CA LEU A 268 29.98 -2.62 -2.88
C LEU A 268 28.48 -2.79 -2.61
N ASN A 269 27.64 -1.84 -3.05
CA ASN A 269 26.24 -1.77 -2.66
C ASN A 269 25.34 -1.22 -3.79
N GLY A 270 25.50 -1.77 -4.99
CA GLY A 270 24.87 -1.28 -6.21
C GLY A 270 23.34 -1.14 -6.13
N ASP A 271 22.67 -1.99 -5.34
CA ASP A 271 21.22 -1.99 -5.16
C ASP A 271 20.65 -0.69 -4.58
N TYR A 272 21.42 0.03 -3.77
CA TYR A 272 20.93 1.24 -3.10
C TYR A 272 21.43 2.52 -3.76
N CYS A 273 22.18 2.40 -4.84
CA CYS A 273 22.81 3.52 -5.53
C CYS A 273 22.12 3.94 -6.82
N ASN A 274 21.12 3.18 -7.28
CA ASN A 274 20.36 3.45 -8.50
C ASN A 274 18.93 3.89 -8.21
#